data_AF-A0A536GLN7-F1
#
_entry.id   AF-A0A536GLN7-F1
#
_cell.length_a   1.000
_cell.length_b   1.000
_cell.length_c   1.000
_cell.angle_alpha   90.00
_cell.angle_beta   90.00
_cell.angle_gamma   90.00
#
_symmetry.space_group_name_H-M   'P 1'
#
loop_
_entity.id
_entity.type
_entity.pdbx_description
1 polymer ?
#
loop_
_entity_poly.entity_id
_entity_poly.type
_entity_poly.pdbx_seq_one_letter_code
_entity_poly.pdbx_strand_id
1 'polypeptide(L)'
;MSRNRLHYWEQIKAYYHPLHRLNVAVDVVSPGSDLSNYRLVVAPLLYLLRSGVAQNLERFVEQGGTLLTTFFSGIVDQHDRVVPGGYPGELRKLLGIHVEEFDPWTEEMTNQVIIEEGPLQGTYPCTLWGEAVRLEGAHSIGVFGSDYYANGPALTVHQFGQGRAYYLATQGSDELLASLTRLLCEEAAVSPALGVDERVEVTRRMRS
;
A
#
# COMPACT_ATOMS: atom_id res chain seq x y z
N MET A 1 4.34 -27.59 12.57
CA MET A 1 5.23 -27.00 11.54
C MET A 1 4.54 -25.73 11.06
N SER A 2 5.12 -24.56 11.31
CA SER A 2 4.54 -23.28 10.85
C SER A 2 4.53 -23.29 9.32
N ARG A 3 3.34 -23.27 8.73
CA ARG A 3 3.14 -23.17 7.29
C ARG A 3 3.37 -21.71 6.91
N ASN A 4 4.16 -21.44 5.88
CA ASN A 4 4.31 -20.08 5.36
C ASN A 4 2.93 -19.55 4.94
N ARG A 5 2.42 -18.50 5.61
CA ARG A 5 1.11 -17.88 5.37
C ARG A 5 1.18 -16.68 4.44
N LEU A 6 2.37 -16.11 4.24
CA LEU A 6 2.57 -14.95 3.40
C LEU A 6 2.75 -15.39 1.94
N HIS A 7 1.68 -15.29 1.17
CA HIS A 7 1.66 -15.65 -0.24
C HIS A 7 1.59 -14.40 -1.12
N TYR A 8 2.68 -14.07 -1.79
CA TYR A 8 2.79 -12.87 -2.63
C TYR A 8 1.62 -12.71 -3.62
N TRP A 9 1.20 -13.80 -4.28
CA TRP A 9 0.10 -13.72 -5.26
C TRP A 9 -1.26 -13.40 -4.63
N GLU A 10 -1.51 -13.83 -3.39
CA GLU A 10 -2.72 -13.45 -2.67
C GLU A 10 -2.71 -11.96 -2.32
N GLN A 11 -1.53 -11.41 -2.00
CA GLN A 11 -1.37 -9.98 -1.76
C GLN A 11 -1.70 -9.18 -3.01
N ILE A 12 -1.14 -9.54 -4.17
CA ILE A 12 -1.45 -8.85 -5.43
C ILE A 12 -2.96 -8.90 -5.74
N LYS A 13 -3.60 -10.07 -5.56
CA LYS A 13 -5.05 -10.20 -5.78
C LYS A 13 -5.88 -9.34 -4.82
N ALA A 14 -5.49 -9.25 -3.55
CA ALA A 14 -6.22 -8.47 -2.55
C ALA A 14 -6.35 -6.98 -2.91
N TYR A 15 -5.33 -6.42 -3.58
CA TYR A 15 -5.37 -5.03 -4.06
C TYR A 15 -5.90 -4.88 -5.48
N TYR A 16 -5.72 -5.88 -6.35
CA TYR A 16 -6.31 -5.86 -7.70
C TYR A 16 -7.83 -5.94 -7.68
N HIS A 17 -8.40 -6.83 -6.85
CA HIS A 17 -9.83 -7.13 -6.82
C HIS A 17 -10.73 -5.90 -6.56
N PRO A 18 -10.46 -5.02 -5.58
CA PRO A 18 -11.26 -3.81 -5.39
C PRO A 18 -11.13 -2.81 -6.55
N LEU A 19 -9.96 -2.69 -7.20
CA LEU A 19 -9.80 -1.85 -8.40
C LEU A 19 -10.64 -2.39 -9.56
N HIS A 20 -10.63 -3.71 -9.75
CA HIS A 20 -11.43 -4.40 -10.76
C HIS A 20 -12.94 -4.21 -10.53
N ARG A 21 -13.41 -4.35 -9.28
CA ARG A 21 -14.83 -4.09 -8.91
C ARG A 21 -15.27 -2.65 -9.19
N LEU A 22 -14.35 -1.69 -9.09
CA LEU A 22 -14.62 -0.28 -9.44
C LEU A 22 -14.56 -0.02 -10.96
N ASN A 23 -14.36 -1.05 -11.80
CA ASN A 23 -14.18 -0.93 -13.25
C ASN A 23 -13.04 0.03 -13.64
N VAL A 24 -12.02 0.13 -12.79
CA VAL A 24 -10.81 0.89 -13.07
C VAL A 24 -9.91 0.02 -13.96
N ALA A 25 -9.46 0.59 -15.09
CA ALA A 25 -8.49 -0.09 -15.94
C ALA A 25 -7.13 -0.15 -15.22
N VAL A 26 -6.57 -1.36 -15.11
CA VAL A 26 -5.31 -1.61 -14.41
C VAL A 26 -4.32 -2.26 -15.37
N ASP A 27 -3.11 -1.71 -15.43
CA ASP A 27 -1.96 -2.35 -16.06
C ASP A 27 -1.09 -3.02 -15.00
N VAL A 28 -0.57 -4.21 -15.29
CA VAL A 28 0.47 -4.86 -14.48
C VAL A 28 1.82 -4.58 -15.13
N VAL A 29 2.62 -3.74 -14.48
CA VAL A 29 3.93 -3.29 -14.99
C VAL A 29 5.07 -3.75 -14.09
N SER A 30 6.29 -3.72 -14.62
CA SER A 30 7.48 -4.03 -13.82
C SER A 30 7.80 -2.86 -12.87
N PRO A 31 8.43 -3.10 -11.69
CA PRO A 31 8.79 -2.01 -10.77
C PRO A 31 9.71 -0.93 -11.36
N GLY A 32 10.46 -1.25 -12.42
CA GLY A 32 11.33 -0.31 -13.14
C GLY A 32 10.70 0.34 -14.38
N SER A 33 9.41 0.08 -14.65
CA SER A 33 8.71 0.66 -15.79
C SER A 33 8.55 2.18 -15.66
N ASP A 34 8.36 2.87 -16.79
CA ASP A 34 8.01 4.29 -16.79
C ASP A 34 6.61 4.47 -16.18
N LEU A 35 6.53 5.32 -15.15
CA LEU A 35 5.31 5.59 -14.40
C LEU A 35 4.59 6.87 -14.85
N SER A 36 5.14 7.60 -15.83
CA SER A 36 4.67 8.93 -16.24
C SER A 36 3.21 8.99 -16.71
N ASN A 37 2.66 7.87 -17.20
CA ASN A 37 1.29 7.77 -17.70
C ASN A 37 0.29 7.32 -16.62
N TYR A 38 0.73 7.06 -15.40
CA TYR A 38 -0.13 6.63 -14.30
C TYR A 38 -0.42 7.79 -13.34
N ARG A 39 -1.57 7.73 -12.68
CA ARG A 39 -1.93 8.66 -11.59
C ARG A 39 -1.93 7.98 -10.22
N LEU A 40 -2.18 6.68 -10.22
CA LEU A 40 -2.17 5.81 -9.04
C LEU A 40 -1.27 4.62 -9.31
N VAL A 41 -0.33 4.35 -8.42
CA VAL A 41 0.49 3.14 -8.41
C VAL A 41 0.23 2.39 -7.10
N VAL A 42 -0.09 1.11 -7.22
CA VAL A 42 -0.26 0.21 -6.07
C VAL A 42 0.83 -0.87 -6.17
N ALA A 43 1.70 -0.91 -5.17
CA ALA A 43 2.83 -1.83 -5.09
C ALA A 43 2.77 -2.63 -3.77
N PRO A 44 1.87 -3.61 -3.65
CA PRO A 44 1.73 -4.40 -2.44
C PRO A 44 2.97 -5.27 -2.23
N LEU A 45 3.47 -5.30 -0.99
CA LEU A 45 4.56 -6.16 -0.56
C LEU A 45 5.75 -6.08 -1.54
N LEU A 46 6.22 -4.85 -1.80
CA LEU A 46 7.37 -4.58 -2.66
C LEU A 46 8.67 -4.89 -1.90
N TYR A 47 8.83 -6.15 -1.50
CA TYR A 47 9.90 -6.64 -0.62
C TYR A 47 11.31 -6.30 -1.12
N LEU A 48 11.55 -6.55 -2.42
CA LEU A 48 12.83 -6.38 -3.06
C LEU A 48 12.85 -5.11 -3.90
N LEU A 49 13.83 -4.24 -3.65
CA LEU A 49 14.10 -3.06 -4.45
C LEU A 49 15.36 -3.27 -5.27
N ARG A 50 15.21 -3.22 -6.59
CA ARG A 50 16.34 -3.11 -7.51
C ARG A 50 16.80 -1.66 -7.53
N SER A 51 18.08 -1.45 -7.86
CA SER A 51 18.61 -0.10 -8.07
C SER A 51 17.71 0.72 -9.02
N GLY A 52 17.37 1.94 -8.62
CA GLY A 52 16.53 2.85 -9.40
C GLY A 52 15.03 2.77 -9.10
N VAL A 53 14.53 1.68 -8.49
CA VAL A 53 13.08 1.51 -8.24
C VAL A 53 12.57 2.54 -7.23
N ALA A 54 13.27 2.73 -6.10
CA ALA A 54 12.87 3.72 -5.10
C ALA A 54 12.89 5.14 -5.68
N GLN A 55 13.91 5.49 -6.46
CA GLN A 55 14.02 6.81 -7.10
C GLN A 55 12.95 7.02 -8.19
N ASN A 56 12.52 5.95 -8.86
CA ASN A 56 11.40 6.01 -9.80
C ASN A 56 10.08 6.32 -9.09
N LEU A 57 9.82 5.64 -7.96
CA LEU A 57 8.65 5.89 -7.12
C LEU A 57 8.68 7.29 -6.49
N GLU A 58 9.84 7.73 -5.99
CA GLU A 58 10.02 9.09 -5.47
C GLU A 58 9.64 10.13 -6.53
N ARG A 59 10.19 10.02 -7.74
CA ARG A 59 9.88 10.94 -8.84
C ARG A 59 8.40 10.91 -9.22
N PHE A 60 7.80 9.72 -9.30
CA PHE A 60 6.37 9.56 -9.60
C PHE A 60 5.50 10.32 -8.59
N VAL A 61 5.75 10.12 -7.29
CA VAL A 61 4.98 10.81 -6.24
C VAL A 61 5.30 12.30 -6.23
N GLU A 62 6.56 12.70 -6.34
CA GLU A 62 6.99 14.10 -6.36
C GLU A 62 6.28 14.92 -7.46
N GLN A 63 6.00 14.28 -8.60
CA GLN A 63 5.29 14.86 -9.76
C GLN A 63 3.76 14.85 -9.65
N GLY A 64 3.19 14.42 -8.53
CA GLY A 64 1.74 14.42 -8.31
C GLY A 64 1.08 13.05 -8.35
N GLY A 65 1.87 11.97 -8.46
CA GLY A 65 1.35 10.60 -8.37
C GLY A 65 0.90 10.24 -6.95
N THR A 66 -0.09 9.36 -6.87
CA THR A 66 -0.49 8.70 -5.62
C THR A 66 0.11 7.30 -5.58
N LEU A 67 0.89 6.99 -4.55
CA LEU A 67 1.46 5.66 -4.31
C LEU A 67 0.76 5.00 -3.13
N LEU A 68 0.46 3.70 -3.24
CA LEU A 68 0.21 2.82 -2.09
C LEU A 68 1.23 1.68 -2.10
N THR A 69 1.89 1.47 -0.96
CA THR A 69 2.63 0.22 -0.68
C THR A 69 2.27 -0.27 0.73
N THR A 70 2.84 -1.40 1.15
CA THR A 70 2.35 -2.12 2.33
C THR A 70 3.49 -2.64 3.18
N PHE A 71 3.13 -3.26 4.30
CA PHE A 71 4.03 -4.02 5.16
C PHE A 71 5.01 -4.88 4.35
N PHE A 72 6.20 -5.03 4.93
CA PHE A 72 7.28 -5.84 4.39
C PHE A 72 7.77 -5.41 3.00
N SER A 73 7.67 -4.11 2.69
CA SER A 73 8.23 -3.50 1.47
C SER A 73 9.59 -2.85 1.76
N GLY A 74 10.49 -2.85 0.77
CA GLY A 74 11.80 -2.18 0.88
C GLY A 74 12.77 -2.84 1.86
N ILE A 75 12.75 -4.17 1.94
CA ILE A 75 13.53 -4.94 2.92
C ILE A 75 14.91 -5.27 2.38
N VAL A 76 14.99 -5.73 1.12
CA VAL A 76 16.24 -6.22 0.52
C VAL A 76 16.56 -5.61 -0.84
N ASP A 77 17.84 -5.65 -1.18
CA ASP A 77 18.33 -5.37 -2.53
C ASP A 77 18.12 -6.57 -3.49
N GLN A 78 18.52 -6.38 -4.75
CA GLN A 78 18.48 -7.40 -5.81
C GLN A 78 19.30 -8.68 -5.56
N HIS A 79 20.12 -8.70 -4.50
CA HIS A 79 20.92 -9.84 -4.06
C HIS A 79 20.40 -10.43 -2.74
N ASP A 80 19.17 -10.07 -2.34
CA ASP A 80 18.52 -10.50 -1.09
C ASP A 80 19.32 -10.09 0.16
N ARG A 81 20.03 -8.96 0.08
CA ARG A 81 20.72 -8.37 1.23
C ARG A 81 19.86 -7.29 1.84
N VAL A 82 19.69 -7.36 3.16
CA VAL A 82 18.97 -6.33 3.92
C VAL A 82 19.59 -4.96 3.65
N VAL A 83 18.76 -3.99 3.29
CA VAL A 83 19.18 -2.60 3.10
C VAL A 83 19.40 -1.97 4.49
N PRO A 84 20.63 -1.55 4.84
CA PRO A 84 20.89 -0.94 6.14
C PRO A 84 20.27 0.46 6.25
N GLY A 85 20.09 0.95 7.48
CA GLY A 85 19.54 2.28 7.73
C GLY A 85 18.07 2.32 8.15
N GLY A 86 17.47 1.15 8.39
CA GLY A 86 16.10 1.01 8.91
C GLY A 86 15.06 0.84 7.81
N TYR A 87 14.04 0.05 8.08
CA TYR A 87 12.97 -0.26 7.14
C TYR A 87 12.02 0.95 6.97
N PRO A 88 11.41 1.18 5.80
CA PRO A 88 11.47 0.37 4.56
C PRO A 88 12.63 0.78 3.62
N GLY A 89 13.83 0.97 4.18
CA GLY A 89 15.07 1.14 3.41
C GLY A 89 15.03 2.39 2.54
N GLU A 90 15.27 2.22 1.24
CA GLU A 90 15.25 3.33 0.27
C GLU A 90 13.88 4.01 0.16
N LEU A 91 12.78 3.39 0.61
CA LEU A 91 11.45 4.01 0.62
C LEU A 91 11.16 4.84 1.88
N ARG A 92 12.02 4.81 2.90
CA ARG A 92 11.82 5.48 4.19
C ARG A 92 11.51 6.97 4.04
N LYS A 93 12.30 7.67 3.22
CA LYS A 93 12.13 9.10 2.92
C LYS A 93 10.82 9.37 2.19
N LEU A 94 10.54 8.59 1.14
CA LEU A 94 9.31 8.71 0.35
C LEU A 94 8.06 8.52 1.20
N LEU A 95 8.05 7.48 2.03
CA LEU A 95 6.92 7.10 2.84
C LEU A 95 6.83 7.92 4.14
N GLY A 96 7.89 8.62 4.54
CA GLY A 96 7.91 9.44 5.75
C GLY A 96 7.71 8.62 7.02
N ILE A 97 8.20 7.38 7.05
CA ILE A 97 8.05 6.43 8.15
C ILE A 97 9.33 5.64 8.39
N HIS A 98 9.48 5.11 9.59
CA HIS A 98 10.49 4.13 9.95
C HIS A 98 9.81 2.94 10.63
N VAL A 99 9.96 1.75 10.05
CA VAL A 99 9.47 0.51 10.65
C VAL A 99 10.55 -0.05 11.56
N GLU A 100 10.25 -0.13 12.85
CA GLU A 100 11.18 -0.56 13.89
C GLU A 100 11.16 -2.08 14.06
N GLU A 101 9.98 -2.69 14.04
CA GLU A 101 9.77 -4.12 14.29
C GLU A 101 8.67 -4.71 13.39
N PHE A 102 8.82 -5.99 13.04
CA PHE A 102 7.81 -6.79 12.35
C PHE A 102 7.21 -7.80 13.33
N ASP A 103 5.89 -7.97 13.27
CA ASP A 103 5.14 -8.90 14.10
C ASP A 103 4.24 -9.80 13.21
N PRO A 104 4.78 -10.90 12.66
CA PRO A 104 3.98 -11.84 11.88
C PRO A 104 3.04 -12.65 12.78
N TRP A 105 1.75 -12.65 12.46
CA TRP A 105 0.71 -13.22 13.32
C TRP A 105 0.37 -14.69 13.00
N THR A 106 -0.08 -15.44 14.01
CA THR A 106 -0.67 -16.78 13.83
C THR A 106 -2.08 -16.71 13.25
N GLU A 107 -2.70 -17.86 12.95
CA GLU A 107 -4.05 -17.90 12.36
C GLU A 107 -5.12 -17.39 13.33
N GLU A 108 -4.88 -17.54 14.62
CA GLU A 108 -5.78 -17.14 15.70
C GLU A 108 -5.61 -15.66 16.10
N MET A 109 -4.48 -15.05 15.72
CA MET A 109 -4.16 -13.66 16.01
C MET A 109 -4.77 -12.73 14.97
N THR A 110 -5.49 -11.73 15.45
CA THR A 110 -6.09 -10.66 14.64
C THR A 110 -5.95 -9.33 15.39
N ASN A 111 -5.99 -8.23 14.64
CA ASN A 111 -6.02 -6.89 15.20
C ASN A 111 -7.06 -6.06 14.42
N GLN A 112 -7.11 -4.77 14.66
CA GLN A 112 -7.99 -3.84 13.97
C GLN A 112 -7.23 -2.59 13.54
N VAL A 113 -7.59 -2.05 12.38
CA VAL A 113 -7.23 -0.71 11.94
C VAL A 113 -8.38 0.22 12.29
N ILE A 114 -8.17 1.12 13.22
CA ILE A 114 -9.13 2.15 13.64
C ILE A 114 -8.81 3.42 12.87
N ILE A 115 -9.73 3.92 12.06
CA ILE A 115 -9.55 5.16 11.29
C ILE A 115 -9.93 6.35 12.16
N GLU A 116 -8.98 7.25 12.35
CA GLU A 116 -9.11 8.40 13.26
C GLU A 116 -9.20 9.73 12.51
N GLU A 117 -8.62 9.81 11.31
CA GLU A 117 -8.55 11.04 10.53
C GLU A 117 -8.79 10.81 9.04
N GLY A 118 -9.22 11.88 8.36
CA GLY A 118 -9.38 11.90 6.92
C GLY A 118 -10.76 11.43 6.43
N PRO A 119 -10.89 11.19 5.11
CA PRO A 119 -12.17 10.87 4.47
C PRO A 119 -12.64 9.42 4.68
N LEU A 120 -11.73 8.51 5.06
CA LEU A 120 -12.07 7.15 5.43
C LEU A 120 -12.64 7.16 6.86
N GLN A 121 -13.54 6.23 7.20
CA GLN A 121 -14.14 6.14 8.54
C GLN A 121 -14.36 4.69 8.95
N GLY A 122 -14.27 4.43 10.25
CA GLY A 122 -14.65 3.14 10.85
C GLY A 122 -13.48 2.36 11.42
N THR A 123 -13.80 1.14 11.86
CA THR A 123 -12.84 0.20 12.43
C THR A 123 -12.90 -1.09 11.63
N TYR A 124 -11.76 -1.54 11.13
CA TYR A 124 -11.67 -2.65 10.20
C TYR A 124 -10.79 -3.75 10.76
N PRO A 125 -11.19 -5.02 10.65
CA PRO A 125 -10.30 -6.13 11.01
C PRO A 125 -9.02 -6.14 10.17
N CYS A 126 -7.92 -6.58 10.75
CA CYS A 126 -6.71 -6.90 10.03
C CYS A 126 -6.08 -8.20 10.57
N THR A 127 -5.24 -8.82 9.74
CA THR A 127 -4.66 -10.13 10.00
C THR A 127 -3.21 -10.20 9.54
N LEU A 128 -2.60 -11.39 9.64
CA LEU A 128 -1.32 -11.79 9.03
C LEU A 128 -0.06 -11.10 9.56
N TRP A 129 -0.08 -9.80 9.79
CA TRP A 129 1.11 -8.99 10.00
C TRP A 129 0.79 -7.69 10.75
N GLY A 130 1.63 -7.33 11.70
CA GLY A 130 1.72 -5.99 12.28
C GLY A 130 3.13 -5.42 12.10
N GLU A 131 3.24 -4.11 12.02
CA GLU A 131 4.54 -3.43 12.06
C GLU A 131 4.51 -2.27 13.04
N ALA A 132 5.53 -2.19 13.89
CA ALA A 132 5.71 -1.04 14.77
C ALA A 132 6.30 0.11 13.95
N VAL A 133 5.45 1.06 13.57
CA VAL A 133 5.80 2.19 12.71
C VAL A 133 6.03 3.46 13.53
N ARG A 134 7.15 4.13 13.28
CA ARG A 134 7.41 5.50 13.74
C ARG A 134 7.25 6.47 12.57
N LEU A 135 6.53 7.58 12.81
CA LEU A 135 6.34 8.63 11.80
C LEU A 135 7.58 9.52 11.69
N GLU A 136 7.96 9.85 10.45
CA GLU A 136 9.08 10.72 10.08
C GLU A 136 8.67 11.73 9.00
N GLY A 137 7.47 12.30 9.15
CA GLY A 137 6.87 13.27 8.21
C GLY A 137 5.51 12.81 7.67
N ALA A 138 5.24 11.51 7.68
CA ALA A 138 3.91 10.98 7.42
C ALA A 138 2.93 11.32 8.54
N HIS A 139 1.64 11.33 8.19
CA HIS A 139 0.53 11.44 9.12
C HIS A 139 -0.14 10.08 9.23
N SER A 140 -0.49 9.68 10.45
CA SER A 140 -1.31 8.49 10.68
C SER A 140 -2.78 8.84 10.45
N ILE A 141 -3.45 8.13 9.55
CA ILE A 141 -4.91 8.25 9.35
C ILE A 141 -5.66 7.08 9.99
N GLY A 142 -4.97 5.99 10.29
CA GLY A 142 -5.50 4.90 11.09
C GLY A 142 -4.44 4.23 11.95
N VAL A 143 -4.86 3.73 13.11
CA VAL A 143 -4.00 3.14 14.14
C VAL A 143 -4.37 1.69 14.44
N PHE A 144 -3.46 0.93 15.02
CA PHE A 144 -3.75 -0.40 15.54
C PHE A 144 -4.59 -0.32 16.81
N GLY A 145 -5.58 -1.21 16.95
CA GLY A 145 -6.48 -1.24 18.10
C GLY A 145 -5.98 -2.01 19.32
N SER A 146 -5.00 -2.90 19.14
CA SER A 146 -4.50 -3.77 20.22
C SER A 146 -3.01 -4.09 20.10
N ASP A 147 -2.52 -4.86 21.08
CA ASP A 147 -1.12 -5.27 21.26
C ASP A 147 -0.18 -4.14 21.76
N TYR A 148 1.12 -4.42 21.89
CA TYR A 148 2.10 -3.47 22.44
C TYR A 148 2.28 -2.20 21.58
N TYR A 149 1.86 -2.23 20.31
CA TYR A 149 1.81 -1.10 19.38
C TYR A 149 0.40 -0.51 19.21
N ALA A 150 -0.54 -0.78 20.14
CA ALA A 150 -1.86 -0.13 20.13
C ALA A 150 -1.74 1.40 20.11
N ASN A 151 -2.63 2.06 19.35
CA ASN A 151 -2.57 3.49 19.00
C ASN A 151 -1.35 3.89 18.15
N GLY A 152 -0.50 2.93 17.76
CA GLY A 152 0.56 3.14 16.78
C GLY A 152 0.02 3.15 15.35
N PRO A 153 0.73 3.75 14.38
CA PRO A 153 0.26 3.91 13.01
C PRO A 153 0.07 2.56 12.30
N ALA A 154 -1.13 2.34 11.75
CA ALA A 154 -1.47 1.18 10.93
C ALA A 154 -1.70 1.55 9.46
N LEU A 155 -2.19 2.76 9.20
CA LEU A 155 -2.35 3.33 7.87
C LEU A 155 -1.84 4.78 7.90
N THR A 156 -0.85 5.08 7.07
CA THR A 156 -0.22 6.40 7.02
C THR A 156 -0.28 7.01 5.62
N VAL A 157 -0.19 8.33 5.56
CA VAL A 157 -0.05 9.11 4.33
C VAL A 157 1.04 10.16 4.50
N HIS A 158 1.93 10.26 3.52
CA HIS A 158 2.96 11.29 3.46
C HIS A 158 2.79 12.12 2.19
N GLN A 159 2.64 13.43 2.35
CA GLN A 159 2.70 14.35 1.22
C GLN A 159 4.16 14.51 0.80
N PHE A 160 4.46 14.17 -0.46
CA PHE A 160 5.82 14.20 -0.98
C PHE A 160 5.82 14.90 -2.35
N GLY A 161 6.43 16.08 -2.41
CA GLY A 161 6.30 16.97 -3.57
C GLY A 161 4.82 17.35 -3.81
N GLN A 162 4.34 17.10 -5.03
CA GLN A 162 2.96 17.38 -5.43
C GLN A 162 1.99 16.21 -5.21
N GLY A 163 2.50 15.03 -4.83
CA GLY A 163 1.71 13.81 -4.67
C GLY A 163 1.68 13.31 -3.24
N ARG A 164 1.24 12.05 -3.09
CA ARG A 164 1.04 11.40 -1.79
C ARG A 164 1.50 9.95 -1.82
N ALA A 165 2.12 9.49 -0.75
CA ALA A 165 2.51 8.10 -0.55
C ALA A 165 1.80 7.52 0.68
N TYR A 166 1.05 6.44 0.47
CA TYR A 166 0.33 5.71 1.48
C TYR A 166 1.07 4.42 1.87
N TYR A 167 0.99 4.08 3.15
CA TYR A 167 1.53 2.84 3.68
C TYR A 167 0.52 2.13 4.59
N LEU A 168 0.18 0.88 4.26
CA LEU A 168 -0.60 0.01 5.13
C LEU A 168 0.30 -1.02 5.82
N ALA A 169 0.46 -0.90 7.14
CA ALA A 169 1.37 -1.67 7.98
C ALA A 169 0.86 -3.09 8.35
N THR A 170 -0.15 -3.60 7.63
CA THR A 170 -0.84 -4.87 7.94
C THR A 170 -1.57 -5.43 6.71
N GLN A 171 -2.11 -6.65 6.82
CA GLN A 171 -3.12 -7.15 5.89
C GLN A 171 -4.50 -6.66 6.33
N GLY A 172 -5.01 -5.65 5.64
CA GLY A 172 -6.38 -5.16 5.83
C GLY A 172 -7.45 -6.16 5.39
N SER A 173 -8.64 -6.05 5.98
CA SER A 173 -9.84 -6.78 5.51
C SER A 173 -10.27 -6.30 4.12
N ASP A 174 -11.10 -7.10 3.45
CA ASP A 174 -11.68 -6.75 2.14
C ASP A 174 -12.45 -5.42 2.20
N GLU A 175 -13.13 -5.12 3.32
CA GLU A 175 -13.85 -3.87 3.52
C GLU A 175 -12.92 -2.66 3.64
N LEU A 176 -11.78 -2.82 4.34
CA LEU A 176 -10.76 -1.79 4.42
C LEU A 176 -10.15 -1.54 3.05
N LEU A 177 -9.75 -2.60 2.35
CA LEU A 177 -9.12 -2.50 1.04
C LEU A 177 -10.07 -1.90 0.00
N ALA A 178 -11.36 -2.26 0.02
CA ALA A 178 -12.35 -1.65 -0.86
C ALA A 178 -12.53 -0.15 -0.58
N SER A 179 -12.57 0.25 0.69
CA SER A 179 -12.75 1.65 1.09
C SER A 179 -11.50 2.49 0.80
N LEU A 180 -10.31 1.95 1.10
CA LEU A 180 -9.02 2.55 0.76
C LEU A 180 -8.85 2.69 -0.77
N THR A 181 -9.27 1.70 -1.55
CA THR A 181 -9.20 1.77 -3.02
C THR A 181 -10.05 2.92 -3.56
N ARG A 182 -11.26 3.13 -3.04
CA ARG A 182 -12.11 4.27 -3.44
C ARG A 182 -11.43 5.59 -3.13
N LEU A 183 -10.89 5.73 -1.92
CA LEU A 183 -10.13 6.91 -1.51
C LEU A 183 -8.97 7.19 -2.47
N LEU A 184 -8.13 6.19 -2.74
CA LEU A 184 -6.96 6.36 -3.61
C LEU A 184 -7.34 6.73 -5.05
N CYS A 185 -8.42 6.13 -5.58
CA CYS A 185 -8.96 6.49 -6.89
C CYS A 185 -9.48 7.93 -6.92
N GLU A 186 -10.23 8.35 -5.90
CA GLU A 186 -10.74 9.73 -5.79
C GLU A 186 -9.59 10.75 -5.71
N GLU A 187 -8.59 10.50 -4.87
CA GLU A 187 -7.44 11.39 -4.73
C GLU A 187 -6.58 11.46 -6.00
N ALA A 188 -6.35 10.31 -6.64
CA ALA A 188 -5.66 10.25 -7.92
C ALA A 188 -6.54 10.72 -9.09
N ALA A 189 -7.81 11.08 -8.85
CA ALA A 189 -8.85 11.32 -9.83
C ALA A 189 -8.84 10.30 -10.99
N VAL A 190 -8.74 9.03 -10.60
CA VAL A 190 -8.90 7.86 -11.45
C VAL A 190 -10.35 7.41 -11.36
N SER A 191 -11.02 7.31 -12.50
CA SER A 191 -12.40 6.89 -12.61
C SER A 191 -12.55 5.74 -13.59
N PRO A 192 -13.60 4.90 -13.46
CA PRO A 192 -13.89 3.89 -14.46
C PRO A 192 -14.08 4.51 -15.85
N ALA A 193 -13.78 3.74 -16.88
CA ALA A 193 -13.97 4.17 -18.27
C ALA A 193 -15.45 4.40 -18.61
N LEU A 194 -16.35 3.66 -17.96
CA LEU A 194 -17.81 3.79 -18.05
C LEU A 194 -18.42 3.50 -16.67
N GLY A 195 -19.40 4.29 -16.24
CA GLY A 195 -20.18 4.01 -15.04
C GLY A 195 -21.18 2.88 -15.31
N VAL A 196 -20.88 1.67 -14.83
CA VAL A 196 -21.74 0.48 -14.98
C VAL A 196 -21.92 -0.22 -13.62
N ASP A 197 -22.96 -1.05 -13.50
CA ASP A 197 -23.19 -1.93 -12.34
C ASP A 197 -21.98 -2.86 -12.12
N GLU A 198 -21.68 -3.21 -10.86
CA GLU A 198 -20.53 -4.05 -10.48
C GLU A 198 -20.53 -5.44 -11.14
N ARG A 199 -21.67 -5.92 -11.65
CA ARG A 199 -21.77 -7.19 -12.41
C ARG A 199 -21.31 -7.08 -13.86
N VAL A 200 -21.00 -5.88 -14.34
CA VAL A 200 -20.57 -5.61 -15.71
C VAL A 200 -19.11 -5.19 -15.70
N GLU A 201 -18.25 -5.98 -16.36
CA GLU A 201 -16.84 -5.68 -16.54
C GLU A 201 -16.63 -4.77 -17.76
N VAL A 202 -15.85 -3.70 -17.60
CA VAL A 202 -15.48 -2.77 -18.68
C VAL A 202 -13.98 -2.74 -18.85
N THR A 203 -13.51 -3.08 -20.06
CA THR A 203 -12.11 -2.91 -20.46
C THR A 203 -12.02 -1.96 -21.65
N ARG A 204 -11.14 -0.95 -21.56
CA ARG A 204 -10.83 -0.03 -22.67
C ARG A 204 -9.48 -0.38 -23.27
N ARG A 205 -9.46 -0.59 -24.59
CA ARG A 205 -8.22 -0.73 -25.36
C ARG A 205 -8.04 0.49 -26.25
N MET A 206 -6.92 1.20 -26.09
CA MET A 206 -6.51 2.27 -27.00
C MET A 206 -5.32 1.79 -27.84
N ARG A 207 -5.28 2.16 -29.12
CA ARG A 207 -4.08 1.99 -29.94
C ARG A 207 -3.26 3.27 -29.82
N SER A 208 -2.01 3.14 -29.39
CA SER A 208 -0.96 4.14 -29.59
C SER A 208 -0.51 4.14 -31.05
#